data_AF-A0A953MMF8-F1
#
_entry.id   AF-A0A953MMF8-F1
#
_cell.length_a   1.000
_cell.length_b   1.000
_cell.length_c   1.000
_cell.angle_alpha   90.00
_cell.angle_beta   90.00
_cell.angle_gamma   90.00
#
_symmetry.space_group_name_H-M   'P 1'
#
loop_
_entity.id
_entity.type
_entity.pdbx_description
1 polymer ?
#
loop_
_entity_poly.entity_id
_entity_poly.type
_entity_poly.pdbx_seq_one_letter_code
_entity_poly.pdbx_strand_id
1 'polypeptide(L)'
;RAVDLAAHEGYPGHHVYNSLLEKKMVKENGWMEFSVYPLFSPQSLLAEGSANYGIEVAFPGESRIKFEKEVLFPLAGLDTSKVEKYYKVLDLLHGLSYTSNHAARKYIDGNWTREETKRWLQKFALRTAEQSEKSLQFIDKYRSYVINYNLGQDIVKNYIERNGGTVENADRRWELFEQLLSTPQTPSNLQTKD
;
A
#
# COMPACT_ATOMS: atom_id res chain seq x y z
N ARG A 1 13.05 5.24 0.69
CA ARG A 1 12.54 4.01 1.36
C ARG A 1 12.47 4.11 2.87
N ALA A 2 13.28 4.93 3.56
CA ALA A 2 13.20 5.01 5.02
C ALA A 2 11.81 5.46 5.52
N VAL A 3 11.24 6.52 4.91
CA VAL A 3 9.86 6.95 5.20
C VAL A 3 8.86 5.85 4.86
N ASP A 4 8.96 5.24 3.68
CA ASP A 4 8.06 4.16 3.25
C ASP A 4 8.00 3.05 4.29
N LEU A 5 9.16 2.51 4.69
CA LEU A 5 9.24 1.39 5.63
C LEU A 5 8.79 1.80 7.04
N ALA A 6 9.25 2.96 7.53
CA ALA A 6 8.90 3.41 8.87
C ALA A 6 7.39 3.64 9.03
N ALA A 7 6.75 4.21 8.00
CA ALA A 7 5.33 4.46 8.03
C ALA A 7 4.50 3.20 7.76
N HIS A 8 4.88 2.41 6.74
CA HIS A 8 4.16 1.19 6.36
C HIS A 8 4.21 0.12 7.46
N GLU A 9 5.38 -0.14 8.03
CA GLU A 9 5.53 -1.18 9.06
C GLU A 9 5.18 -0.67 10.46
N GLY A 10 5.45 0.62 10.72
CA GLY A 10 5.31 1.26 12.01
C GLY A 10 4.08 2.17 12.11
N TYR A 11 4.33 3.48 12.18
CA TYR A 11 3.29 4.48 12.36
C TYR A 11 3.03 5.28 11.07
N PRO A 12 1.80 5.32 10.53
CA PRO A 12 0.56 4.77 11.12
C PRO A 12 0.11 3.43 10.49
N GLY A 13 1.03 2.66 9.88
CA GLY A 13 0.72 1.42 9.16
C GLY A 13 0.50 0.18 10.03
N HIS A 14 1.14 -0.94 9.70
CA HIS A 14 0.86 -2.27 10.25
C HIS A 14 0.89 -2.34 11.77
N HIS A 15 1.88 -1.69 12.42
CA HIS A 15 1.93 -1.69 13.87
C HIS A 15 0.69 -1.05 14.50
N VAL A 16 0.26 0.11 13.99
CA VAL A 16 -0.94 0.79 14.49
C VAL A 16 -2.19 -0.01 14.17
N TYR A 17 -2.32 -0.54 12.96
CA TYR A 17 -3.45 -1.39 12.57
C TYR A 17 -3.63 -2.58 13.52
N ASN A 18 -2.57 -3.35 13.75
CA ASN A 18 -2.63 -4.52 14.62
C ASN A 18 -2.85 -4.14 16.09
N SER A 19 -2.27 -3.03 16.55
CA SER A 19 -2.46 -2.54 17.93
C SER A 19 -3.90 -2.09 18.18
N LEU A 20 -4.52 -1.43 17.21
CA LEU A 20 -5.93 -1.00 17.30
C LEU A 20 -6.88 -2.20 17.24
N LEU A 21 -6.63 -3.19 16.38
CA LEU A 21 -7.40 -4.44 16.38
C LEU A 21 -7.29 -5.19 17.71
N GLU A 22 -6.08 -5.35 18.25
CA GLU A 22 -5.88 -6.00 19.54
C GLU A 22 -6.61 -5.24 20.67
N LYS A 23 -6.45 -3.92 20.74
CA LYS A 23 -7.10 -3.10 21.75
C LYS A 23 -8.62 -3.16 21.64
N LYS A 24 -9.17 -2.85 20.47
CA LYS A 24 -10.61 -2.67 20.27
C LYS A 24 -11.36 -3.99 20.15
N MET A 25 -10.86 -4.93 19.35
CA MET A 25 -11.59 -6.16 19.07
C MET A 25 -11.33 -7.21 20.15
N VAL A 26 -10.07 -7.44 20.52
CA VAL A 26 -9.73 -8.52 21.45
C VAL A 26 -9.96 -8.08 22.90
N LYS A 27 -9.34 -6.98 23.33
CA LYS A 27 -9.36 -6.57 24.74
C LYS A 27 -10.67 -5.89 25.17
N GLU A 28 -11.17 -4.93 24.38
CA GLU A 28 -12.39 -4.19 24.73
C GLU A 28 -13.67 -4.99 24.40
N ASN A 29 -13.77 -5.61 23.21
CA ASN A 29 -14.98 -6.34 22.79
C ASN A 29 -14.96 -7.85 23.11
N GLY A 30 -13.82 -8.43 23.46
CA GLY A 30 -13.69 -9.86 23.75
C GLY A 30 -13.74 -10.77 22.52
N TRP A 31 -13.56 -10.23 21.30
CA TRP A 31 -13.62 -10.97 20.04
C TRP A 31 -12.27 -11.65 19.74
N MET A 32 -12.10 -12.83 20.31
CA MET A 32 -10.86 -13.61 20.24
C MET A 32 -10.46 -14.01 18.82
N GLU A 33 -11.38 -14.06 17.86
CA GLU A 33 -11.07 -14.33 16.45
C GLU A 33 -10.10 -13.31 15.85
N PHE A 34 -10.07 -12.07 16.36
CA PHE A 34 -9.12 -11.02 15.92
C PHE A 34 -7.72 -11.19 16.53
N SER A 35 -7.50 -12.20 17.38
CA SER A 35 -6.14 -12.59 17.79
C SER A 35 -5.40 -13.41 16.73
N VAL A 36 -6.11 -13.84 15.67
CA VAL A 36 -5.54 -14.55 14.53
C VAL A 36 -5.63 -13.67 13.29
N TYR A 37 -4.53 -13.58 12.54
CA TYR A 37 -4.46 -12.81 11.30
C TYR A 37 -4.41 -13.74 10.07
N PRO A 38 -5.53 -13.94 9.35
CA PRO A 38 -5.54 -14.77 8.14
C PRO A 38 -4.94 -14.01 6.96
N LEU A 39 -3.74 -14.42 6.52
CA LEU A 39 -2.99 -13.76 5.44
C LEU A 39 -3.74 -13.71 4.09
N PHE A 40 -4.48 -14.77 3.75
CA PHE A 40 -5.28 -14.80 2.51
C PHE A 40 -6.74 -14.43 2.81
N SER A 41 -6.96 -13.18 3.18
CA SER A 41 -8.29 -12.67 3.52
C SER A 41 -8.48 -11.22 3.07
N PRO A 42 -9.74 -10.73 3.03
CA PRO A 42 -10.03 -9.32 2.80
C PRO A 42 -9.37 -8.38 3.84
N GLN A 43 -9.03 -8.90 5.03
CA GLN A 43 -8.31 -8.14 6.05
C GLN A 43 -6.92 -7.73 5.56
N SER A 44 -6.21 -8.58 4.81
CA SER A 44 -4.90 -8.23 4.26
C SER A 44 -4.95 -7.18 3.17
N LEU A 45 -6.03 -7.14 2.39
CA LEU A 45 -6.24 -6.05 1.43
C LEU A 45 -6.35 -4.70 2.15
N LEU A 46 -7.09 -4.65 3.27
CA LEU A 46 -7.23 -3.43 4.07
C LEU A 46 -5.98 -3.09 4.87
N ALA A 47 -5.28 -4.07 5.43
CA ALA A 47 -4.07 -3.86 6.20
C ALA A 47 -2.92 -3.33 5.34
N GLU A 48 -2.68 -3.93 4.17
CA GLU A 48 -1.68 -3.46 3.21
C GLU A 48 -2.09 -2.11 2.59
N GLY A 49 -3.37 -1.98 2.23
CA GLY A 49 -3.90 -0.75 1.67
C GLY A 49 -3.78 0.43 2.62
N SER A 50 -4.11 0.23 3.90
CA SER A 50 -3.96 1.26 4.93
C SER A 50 -2.50 1.52 5.29
N ALA A 51 -1.63 0.51 5.30
CA ALA A 51 -0.19 0.71 5.52
C ALA A 51 0.45 1.54 4.40
N ASN A 52 0.10 1.28 3.14
CA ASN A 52 0.55 2.09 2.01
C ASN A 52 -0.04 3.51 2.04
N TYR A 53 -1.35 3.65 2.25
CA TYR A 53 -1.99 4.97 2.31
C TYR A 53 -1.54 5.78 3.54
N GLY A 54 -1.19 5.11 4.65
CA GLY A 54 -0.71 5.72 5.88
C GLY A 54 0.53 6.60 5.68
N ILE A 55 1.32 6.33 4.63
CA ILE A 55 2.43 7.19 4.22
C ILE A 55 1.92 8.58 3.80
N GLU A 56 0.85 8.66 2.99
CA GLU A 56 0.23 9.93 2.55
C GLU A 56 -0.54 10.63 3.68
N VAL A 57 -1.01 9.86 4.68
CA VAL A 57 -1.63 10.42 5.89
C VAL A 57 -0.58 11.10 6.77
N ALA A 58 0.57 10.45 7.01
CA ALA A 58 1.66 11.00 7.82
C ALA A 58 2.45 12.10 7.11
N PHE A 59 2.60 12.00 5.78
CA PHE A 59 3.31 12.97 4.96
C PHE A 59 2.43 13.45 3.79
N PRO A 60 1.46 14.35 4.06
CA PRO A 60 0.56 14.87 3.03
C PRO A 60 1.26 15.84 2.07
N GLY A 61 0.82 15.85 0.81
CA GLY A 61 1.32 16.76 -0.22
C GLY A 61 2.84 16.66 -0.41
N GLU A 62 3.51 17.81 -0.43
CA GLU A 62 4.97 17.87 -0.63
C GLU A 62 5.79 17.66 0.66
N SER A 63 5.13 17.43 1.81
CA SER A 63 5.83 17.32 3.11
C SER A 63 6.85 16.19 3.15
N ARG A 64 6.54 15.06 2.49
CA ARG A 64 7.48 13.94 2.32
C ARG A 64 8.75 14.39 1.59
N ILE A 65 8.56 14.99 0.41
CA ILE A 65 9.66 15.41 -0.46
C ILE A 65 10.54 16.42 0.28
N LYS A 66 9.92 17.38 0.97
CA LYS A 66 10.61 18.37 1.80
C LYS A 66 11.44 17.71 2.89
N PHE A 67 10.83 16.84 3.69
CA PHE A 67 11.53 16.15 4.79
C PHE A 67 12.70 15.30 4.29
N GLU A 68 12.48 14.51 3.23
CA GLU A 68 13.56 13.69 2.70
C GLU A 68 14.69 14.54 2.10
N LYS A 69 14.37 15.63 1.40
CA LYS A 69 15.36 16.56 0.82
C LYS A 69 16.20 17.26 1.89
N GLU A 70 15.56 17.73 2.96
CA GLU A 70 16.20 18.52 4.01
C GLU A 70 16.96 17.65 5.03
N VAL A 71 16.51 16.41 5.25
CA VAL A 71 17.01 15.56 6.34
C VAL A 71 17.64 14.27 5.81
N LEU A 72 16.85 13.41 5.15
CA LEU A 72 17.29 12.04 4.87
C LEU A 72 18.35 11.95 3.76
N PHE A 73 18.21 12.72 2.69
CA PHE A 73 19.18 12.75 1.59
C PHE A 73 20.54 13.25 2.06
N PRO A 74 20.65 14.40 2.78
CA PRO A 74 21.92 14.83 3.38
C PRO A 74 22.53 13.78 4.31
N LEU A 75 21.74 13.17 5.20
CA LEU A 75 22.22 12.12 6.10
C LEU A 75 22.76 10.89 5.36
N ALA A 76 22.19 10.56 4.21
CA ALA A 76 22.64 9.47 3.35
C ALA A 76 23.76 9.87 2.37
N GLY A 77 24.20 11.13 2.37
CA GLY A 77 25.19 11.65 1.42
C GLY A 77 24.69 11.69 -0.03
N LEU A 78 23.38 11.80 -0.24
CA LEU A 78 22.75 11.83 -1.56
C LEU A 78 22.57 13.26 -2.09
N ASP A 79 22.71 13.41 -3.41
CA ASP A 79 22.51 14.68 -4.13
C ASP A 79 21.05 15.15 -4.05
N THR A 80 20.82 16.26 -3.37
CA THR A 80 19.48 16.84 -3.15
C THR A 80 18.94 17.61 -4.35
N SER A 81 19.77 17.94 -5.36
CA SER A 81 19.36 18.71 -6.54
C SER A 81 18.44 17.94 -7.50
N LYS A 82 18.34 16.62 -7.32
CA LYS A 82 17.57 15.71 -8.19
C LYS A 82 16.32 15.15 -7.52
N VAL A 83 16.02 15.55 -6.28
CA VAL A 83 14.94 14.96 -5.47
C VAL A 83 13.58 15.10 -6.17
N GLU A 84 13.28 16.27 -6.71
CA GLU A 84 12.01 16.54 -7.41
C GLU A 84 11.87 15.66 -8.65
N LYS A 85 12.97 15.51 -9.42
CA LYS A 85 12.99 14.63 -10.59
C LYS A 85 12.82 13.16 -10.19
N TYR A 86 13.47 12.74 -9.10
CA TYR A 86 13.38 11.39 -8.57
C TYR A 86 11.93 11.05 -8.21
N TYR A 87 11.27 11.92 -7.45
CA TYR A 87 9.87 11.72 -7.06
C TYR A 87 8.91 11.74 -8.24
N LYS A 88 9.09 12.66 -9.20
CA LYS A 88 8.30 12.64 -10.44
C LYS A 88 8.39 11.32 -11.20
N VAL A 89 9.58 10.69 -11.23
CA VAL A 89 9.74 9.37 -11.83
C VAL A 89 9.03 8.29 -11.01
N LEU A 90 9.15 8.33 -9.68
CA LEU A 90 8.44 7.37 -8.81
C LEU A 90 6.92 7.46 -8.97
N ASP A 91 6.35 8.65 -9.07
CA ASP A 91 4.90 8.83 -9.28
C ASP A 91 4.44 8.23 -10.61
N LEU A 92 5.21 8.44 -11.68
CA LEU A 92 4.94 7.83 -12.98
C LEU A 92 5.04 6.30 -12.92
N LEU A 93 6.06 5.77 -12.23
CA LEU A 93 6.22 4.33 -12.02
C LEU A 93 5.08 3.74 -11.17
N HIS A 94 4.60 4.48 -10.17
CA HIS A 94 3.47 4.08 -9.34
C HIS A 94 2.20 3.91 -10.19
N GLY A 95 1.96 4.79 -11.16
CA GLY A 95 0.88 4.67 -12.14
C GLY A 95 0.94 3.40 -13.01
N LEU A 96 2.12 2.77 -13.13
CA LEU A 96 2.29 1.50 -13.84
C LEU A 96 2.07 0.27 -12.94
N SER A 97 1.79 0.43 -11.64
CA SER A 97 1.71 -0.69 -10.69
C SER A 97 0.72 -1.79 -11.12
N TYR A 98 -0.43 -1.41 -11.70
CA TYR A 98 -1.45 -2.35 -12.19
C TYR A 98 -1.01 -3.22 -13.37
N THR A 99 0.08 -2.88 -14.06
CA THR A 99 0.67 -3.77 -15.06
C THR A 99 1.11 -5.10 -14.46
N SER A 100 1.53 -5.08 -13.19
CA SER A 100 1.91 -6.29 -12.44
C SER A 100 0.69 -7.12 -12.05
N ASN A 101 -0.43 -6.49 -11.68
CA ASN A 101 -1.70 -7.18 -11.41
C ASN A 101 -2.23 -7.86 -12.67
N HIS A 102 -2.16 -7.18 -13.81
CA HIS A 102 -2.58 -7.76 -15.09
C HIS A 102 -1.75 -9.01 -15.43
N ALA A 103 -0.42 -8.91 -15.26
CA ALA A 103 0.49 -10.02 -15.47
C ALA A 103 0.17 -11.20 -14.55
N ALA A 104 -0.01 -10.92 -13.24
CA ALA A 104 -0.37 -11.93 -12.26
C ALA A 104 -1.67 -12.63 -12.61
N ARG A 105 -2.72 -11.87 -12.99
CA ARG A 105 -4.00 -12.45 -13.43
C ARG A 105 -3.83 -13.36 -14.65
N LYS A 106 -3.21 -12.87 -15.72
CA LYS A 106 -3.01 -13.68 -16.94
C LYS A 106 -2.20 -14.95 -16.69
N TYR A 107 -1.17 -14.87 -15.86
CA TYR A 107 -0.36 -16.02 -15.47
C TYR A 107 -1.12 -17.01 -14.58
N ILE A 108 -1.81 -16.53 -13.55
CA ILE A 108 -2.61 -17.34 -12.62
C ILE A 108 -3.74 -18.07 -13.35
N ASP A 109 -4.39 -17.42 -14.30
CA ASP A 109 -5.46 -17.97 -15.13
C ASP A 109 -4.95 -18.99 -16.17
N GLY A 110 -3.65 -19.21 -16.27
CA GLY A 110 -3.05 -20.12 -17.25
C GLY A 110 -3.01 -19.57 -18.69
N ASN A 111 -3.35 -18.29 -18.88
CA ASN A 111 -3.36 -17.65 -20.19
C ASN A 111 -1.96 -17.29 -20.71
N TRP A 112 -0.99 -17.11 -19.80
CA TRP A 112 0.42 -16.82 -20.12
C TRP A 112 1.36 -17.81 -19.47
N THR A 113 2.43 -18.14 -20.18
CA THR A 113 3.60 -18.85 -19.65
C THR A 113 4.44 -17.96 -18.71
N ARG A 114 5.38 -18.56 -17.96
CA ARG A 114 6.38 -17.81 -17.18
C ARG A 114 7.16 -16.83 -18.05
N GLU A 115 7.61 -17.26 -19.23
CA GLU A 115 8.40 -16.40 -20.13
C GLU A 115 7.60 -15.23 -20.69
N GLU A 116 6.34 -15.43 -21.08
CA GLU A 116 5.45 -14.35 -21.52
C GLU A 116 5.21 -13.34 -20.40
N THR A 117 4.98 -13.83 -19.18
CA THR A 117 4.78 -13.00 -17.99
C THR A 117 6.04 -12.18 -17.67
N LYS A 118 7.24 -12.78 -17.74
CA LYS A 118 8.50 -12.03 -17.57
C LYS A 118 8.68 -10.97 -18.65
N ARG A 119 8.42 -11.28 -19.91
CA ARG A 119 8.53 -10.30 -21.00
C ARG A 119 7.58 -9.12 -20.79
N TRP A 120 6.35 -9.39 -20.34
CA TRP A 120 5.40 -8.34 -20.00
C TRP A 120 5.90 -7.46 -18.86
N LEU A 121 6.36 -8.06 -17.76
CA LEU A 121 6.86 -7.34 -16.59
C LEU A 121 8.09 -6.48 -16.95
N GLN A 122 9.00 -6.98 -17.79
CA GLN A 122 10.16 -6.20 -18.24
C GLN A 122 9.74 -5.01 -19.09
N LYS A 123 8.82 -5.23 -20.03
CA LYS A 123 8.39 -4.20 -20.98
C LYS A 123 7.50 -3.12 -20.37
N PHE A 124 6.52 -3.52 -19.56
CA PHE A 124 5.44 -2.63 -19.11
C PHE A 124 5.52 -2.26 -17.63
N ALA A 125 6.11 -3.13 -16.79
CA ALA A 125 6.39 -2.80 -15.39
C ALA A 125 7.83 -2.28 -15.18
N LEU A 126 8.60 -2.12 -16.27
CA LEU A 126 9.98 -1.62 -16.29
C LEU A 126 10.91 -2.37 -15.33
N ARG A 127 10.68 -3.67 -15.18
CA ARG A 127 11.50 -4.54 -14.32
C ARG A 127 12.70 -5.09 -15.08
N THR A 128 13.79 -5.32 -14.37
CA THR A 128 14.90 -6.14 -14.88
C THR A 128 14.50 -7.62 -14.96
N ALA A 129 15.26 -8.43 -15.70
CA ALA A 129 15.02 -9.88 -15.78
C ALA A 129 15.01 -10.55 -14.38
N GLU A 130 15.93 -10.16 -13.50
CA GLU A 130 15.99 -10.66 -12.13
C GLU A 130 14.76 -10.26 -11.31
N GLN A 131 14.35 -8.98 -11.38
CA GLN A 131 13.16 -8.49 -10.70
C GLN A 131 11.88 -9.15 -11.23
N SER A 132 11.81 -9.46 -12.52
CA SER A 132 10.68 -10.19 -13.12
C SER A 132 10.61 -11.64 -12.64
N GLU A 133 11.74 -12.33 -12.48
CA GLU A 133 11.76 -13.67 -11.87
C GLU A 133 11.32 -13.63 -10.41
N LYS A 134 11.81 -12.66 -9.62
CA LYS A 134 11.35 -12.47 -8.23
C LYS A 134 9.86 -12.17 -8.15
N SER A 135 9.32 -11.37 -9.07
CA SER A 135 7.88 -11.13 -9.19
C SER A 135 7.11 -12.42 -9.45
N LEU A 136 7.59 -13.28 -10.36
CA LEU A 136 6.95 -14.57 -10.61
C LEU A 136 6.96 -15.46 -9.38
N GLN A 137 8.09 -15.58 -8.68
CA GLN A 137 8.18 -16.36 -7.45
C GLN A 137 7.20 -15.86 -6.38
N PHE A 138 7.03 -14.53 -6.27
CA PHE A 138 6.04 -13.94 -5.38
C PHE A 138 4.61 -14.29 -5.83
N ILE A 139 4.30 -14.20 -7.12
CA ILE A 139 2.99 -14.58 -7.66
C ILE A 139 2.71 -16.07 -7.48
N ASP A 140 3.72 -16.95 -7.65
CA ASP A 140 3.58 -18.38 -7.42
C ASP A 140 3.21 -18.66 -5.95
N LYS A 141 3.90 -18.00 -5.02
CA LYS A 141 3.72 -18.21 -3.58
C LYS A 141 2.45 -17.58 -3.02
N TYR A 142 2.15 -16.35 -3.42
CA TYR A 142 1.09 -15.53 -2.82
C TYR A 142 -0.10 -15.28 -3.73
N ARG A 143 -0.06 -15.71 -4.99
CA ARG A 143 -1.19 -15.72 -5.92
C ARG A 143 -1.81 -14.32 -6.07
N SER A 144 -3.11 -14.18 -5.77
CA SER A 144 -3.86 -12.93 -5.89
C SER A 144 -3.49 -11.88 -4.84
N TYR A 145 -2.71 -12.23 -3.81
CA TYR A 145 -2.30 -11.29 -2.75
C TYR A 145 -1.61 -10.03 -3.28
N VAL A 146 -1.00 -10.09 -4.46
CA VAL A 146 -0.34 -8.94 -5.12
C VAL A 146 -1.24 -7.71 -5.25
N ILE A 147 -2.56 -7.89 -5.29
CA ILE A 147 -3.51 -6.77 -5.41
C ILE A 147 -3.62 -5.95 -4.13
N ASN A 148 -3.21 -6.50 -2.98
CA ASN A 148 -3.34 -5.83 -1.68
C ASN A 148 -2.56 -4.52 -1.64
N TYR A 149 -1.45 -4.41 -2.37
CA TYR A 149 -0.59 -3.24 -2.36
C TYR A 149 -1.18 -2.03 -3.09
N ASN A 150 -1.66 -2.20 -4.33
CA ASN A 150 -2.18 -1.08 -5.13
C ASN A 150 -3.70 -0.93 -5.00
N LEU A 151 -4.47 -1.98 -5.29
CA LEU A 151 -5.92 -1.93 -5.21
C LEU A 151 -6.37 -1.69 -3.77
N GLY A 152 -5.69 -2.29 -2.78
CA GLY A 152 -5.94 -2.00 -1.38
C GLY A 152 -5.71 -0.51 -1.04
N GLN A 153 -4.59 0.06 -1.47
CA GLN A 153 -4.29 1.49 -1.25
C GLN A 153 -5.35 2.38 -1.90
N ASP A 154 -5.73 2.11 -3.14
CA ASP A 154 -6.74 2.89 -3.85
C ASP A 154 -8.10 2.82 -3.17
N ILE A 155 -8.52 1.65 -2.70
CA ILE A 155 -9.80 1.48 -1.98
C ILE A 155 -9.80 2.30 -0.68
N VAL A 156 -8.72 2.22 0.10
CA VAL A 156 -8.61 2.97 1.35
C VAL A 156 -8.58 4.48 1.07
N LYS A 157 -7.71 4.92 0.16
CA LYS A 157 -7.60 6.33 -0.24
C LYS A 157 -8.93 6.91 -0.71
N ASN A 158 -9.59 6.24 -1.65
CA ASN A 158 -10.86 6.69 -2.20
C ASN A 158 -11.96 6.76 -1.14
N TYR A 159 -11.99 5.83 -0.19
CA TYR A 159 -12.92 5.88 0.93
C TYR A 159 -12.66 7.11 1.83
N ILE A 160 -11.42 7.33 2.23
CA ILE A 160 -11.06 8.44 3.13
C ILE A 160 -11.35 9.79 2.44
N GLU A 161 -10.91 9.96 1.20
CA GLU A 161 -11.06 11.23 0.46
C GLU A 161 -12.51 11.54 0.11
N ARG A 162 -13.31 10.53 -0.30
CA ARG A 162 -14.74 10.71 -0.57
C ARG A 162 -15.54 11.13 0.68
N ASN A 163 -15.05 10.78 1.87
CA ASN A 163 -15.66 11.16 3.14
C ASN A 163 -15.07 12.46 3.75
N GLY A 164 -14.30 13.21 2.96
CA GLY A 164 -13.78 14.53 3.34
C GLY A 164 -12.40 14.51 4.00
N GLY A 165 -11.72 13.37 4.04
CA GLY A 165 -10.34 13.25 4.53
C GLY A 165 -9.31 13.68 3.48
N THR A 166 -9.27 14.96 3.12
CA THR A 166 -8.33 15.50 2.12
C THR A 166 -7.06 16.09 2.74
N VAL A 167 -6.12 16.55 1.92
CA VAL A 167 -4.88 17.21 2.39
C VAL A 167 -5.22 18.49 3.15
N GLU A 168 -6.26 19.19 2.71
CA GLU A 168 -6.77 20.44 3.29
C GLU A 168 -7.54 20.22 4.59
N ASN A 169 -8.01 18.98 4.83
CA ASN A 169 -8.74 18.61 6.04
C ASN A 169 -8.06 17.43 6.74
N ALA A 170 -6.84 17.69 7.22
CA ALA A 170 -5.98 16.71 7.86
C ALA A 170 -6.62 16.08 9.10
N ASP A 171 -7.34 16.86 9.92
CA ASP A 171 -8.01 16.35 11.13
C ASP A 171 -9.06 15.30 10.77
N ARG A 172 -9.91 15.60 9.78
CA ARG A 172 -10.91 14.64 9.29
C ARG A 172 -10.26 13.40 8.67
N ARG A 173 -9.14 13.57 7.95
CA ARG A 173 -8.38 12.46 7.37
C ARG A 173 -7.88 11.51 8.46
N TRP A 174 -7.30 12.04 9.53
CA TRP A 174 -6.83 11.23 10.67
C TRP A 174 -7.98 10.54 11.40
N GLU A 175 -9.08 11.25 11.64
CA GLU A 175 -10.28 10.68 12.29
C GLU A 175 -10.82 9.48 11.50
N LEU A 176 -11.01 9.65 10.19
CA LEU A 176 -11.50 8.58 9.31
C LEU A 176 -10.52 7.41 9.22
N PHE A 177 -9.22 7.71 9.19
CA PHE A 177 -8.17 6.69 9.14
C PHE A 177 -8.17 5.86 10.44
N GLU A 178 -8.18 6.51 11.61
CA GLU A 178 -8.29 5.82 12.91
C GLU A 178 -9.56 4.97 12.98
N GLN A 179 -10.71 5.51 12.56
CA GLN A 179 -11.98 4.78 12.55
C GLN A 179 -11.89 3.52 11.67
N LEU A 180 -11.29 3.62 10.49
CA LEU A 180 -11.08 2.50 9.59
C LEU A 180 -10.21 1.41 10.23
N LEU A 181 -9.10 1.78 10.88
CA LEU A 181 -8.21 0.79 11.51
C LEU A 181 -8.80 0.20 12.80
N SER A 182 -9.74 0.90 13.43
CA SER A 182 -10.33 0.55 14.72
C SER A 182 -11.69 -0.15 14.62
N THR A 183 -12.18 -0.47 13.41
CA THR A 183 -13.47 -1.13 13.20
C THR A 183 -13.32 -2.32 12.25
N PRO A 184 -14.09 -3.41 12.42
CA PRO A 184 -14.11 -4.48 11.43
C PRO A 184 -14.70 -3.94 10.13
N GLN A 185 -13.92 -4.01 9.06
CA GLN A 185 -14.34 -3.58 7.73
C GLN A 185 -14.06 -4.66 6.70
N THR A 186 -14.86 -4.63 5.64
CA THR A 186 -14.57 -5.37 4.41
C THR A 186 -14.31 -4.36 3.29
N PRO A 187 -13.57 -4.75 2.24
CA PRO A 187 -13.36 -3.88 1.08
C PRO A 187 -14.66 -3.39 0.44
N SER A 188 -15.72 -4.21 0.44
CA SER A 188 -17.02 -3.83 -0.09
C SER A 188 -17.74 -2.74 0.72
N ASN A 189 -17.49 -2.64 2.03
CA ASN A 189 -18.03 -1.57 2.86
C ASN A 189 -17.41 -0.20 2.54
N LEU A 190 -16.21 -0.18 1.96
CA LEU A 190 -15.48 1.05 1.62
C LEU A 190 -15.79 1.57 0.21
N GLN A 191 -16.51 0.80 -0.59
CA GLN A 191 -16.87 1.14 -1.96
C GLN A 191 -18.31 1.66 -2.02
N THR A 192 -18.59 2.52 -3.02
CA THR A 192 -19.97 2.87 -3.35
C THR A 192 -20.65 1.62 -3.91
N LYS A 193 -21.89 1.36 -3.48
CA LYS A 193 -22.72 0.37 -4.16
C LYS A 193 -23.20 1.01 -5.46
N ASP A 194 -22.88 0.37 -6.59
CA ASP A 194 -23.48 0.68 -7.89
C ASP A 194 -25.00 0.42 -7.88
#